data_AF-A0A960M3A6-F1
#
_entry.id   AF-A0A960M3A6-F1
#
_cell.length_a   1.000
_cell.length_b   1.000
_cell.length_c   1.000
_cell.angle_alpha   90.00
_cell.angle_beta   90.00
_cell.angle_gamma   90.00
#
_symmetry.space_group_name_H-M   'P 1'
#
loop_
_entity.id
_entity.type
_entity.pdbx_description
1 polymer ?
#
loop_
_entity_poly.entity_id
_entity_poly.type
_entity_poly.pdbx_seq_one_letter_code
_entity_poly.pdbx_strand_id
1 'polypeptide(L)'
;MARMNDVLKKWADFSASETKPLFWMLLGPLLVMLTLIVAIPNFSNPYLPLMTVMGFVLSWRYRISGFSLTLMCFVFYFAFHYFFGHQDAFLWKLGWGCSLALGLTIAFLSMEELKSYYAKEKEGKEKALKELQISLHSFEEKTATEKRVLENEIDTLKEELSSSREEVEVLLSLVDASRIESDKFYKQSEVLSADSIELQRELEVLKADLEQTREKLSNFEIKHHEVSKIAGQRLKELNALRVDLYQSRLLTEGYQKQIEKARAYFKAMRKEQKPTSVKETPPMPKENEGNRVLKTLEKDKGMIKKAYDQTLKDYQKLKAAFDQGNLKLQKAPDEALSTEVGRLDSEVKEKKQKLEQTKSELISIEREIFIIKKGLQEKGSFAH
;
A
#
# COMPACT_ATOMS: atom_id res chain seq x y z
N MET A 1 57.05 79.65 26.19
CA MET A 1 55.59 79.74 26.07
C MET A 1 54.89 78.38 25.94
N ALA A 2 55.36 77.44 25.09
CA ALA A 2 54.70 76.13 24.90
C ALA A 2 54.42 75.35 26.20
N ARG A 3 55.40 75.26 27.13
CA ARG A 3 55.22 74.56 28.42
C ARG A 3 54.15 75.18 29.34
N MET A 4 53.88 76.48 29.21
CA MET A 4 52.90 77.17 30.06
C MET A 4 51.47 76.86 29.59
N ASN A 5 51.27 76.73 28.28
CA ASN A 5 49.97 76.36 27.71
C ASN A 5 49.60 74.91 28.04
N ASP A 6 50.58 73.99 28.08
CA ASP A 6 50.33 72.60 28.48
C ASP A 6 49.93 72.48 29.95
N VAL A 7 50.51 73.29 30.83
CA VAL A 7 50.15 73.32 32.26
C VAL A 7 48.74 73.89 32.44
N LEU A 8 48.40 74.97 31.73
CA LEU A 8 47.05 75.55 31.77
C LEU A 8 46.00 74.60 31.23
N LYS A 9 46.31 73.85 30.16
CA LYS A 9 45.40 72.83 29.62
C LYS A 9 45.19 71.68 30.60
N LYS A 10 46.27 71.15 31.20
CA LYS A 10 46.15 70.12 32.25
C LYS A 10 45.36 70.62 33.46
N TRP A 11 45.51 71.88 33.83
CA TRP A 11 44.70 72.50 34.88
C TRP A 11 43.23 72.65 34.48
N ALA A 12 42.94 73.03 33.23
CA ALA A 12 41.59 73.09 32.70
C ALA A 12 40.94 71.70 32.68
N ASP A 13 41.64 70.68 32.16
CA ASP A 13 41.20 69.29 32.12
C ASP A 13 40.98 68.73 33.54
N PHE A 14 41.88 69.06 34.48
CA PHE A 14 41.71 68.73 35.88
C PHE A 14 40.51 69.43 36.52
N SER A 15 40.30 70.72 36.21
CA SER A 15 39.16 71.50 36.70
C SER A 15 37.81 71.02 36.14
N ALA A 16 37.84 70.32 34.99
CA ALA A 16 36.68 69.67 34.38
C ALA A 16 36.50 68.20 34.83
N SER A 17 37.49 67.63 35.54
CA SER A 17 37.46 66.23 35.95
C SER A 17 36.56 66.00 37.16
N GLU A 18 36.00 64.79 37.26
CA GLU A 18 35.20 64.32 38.39
C GLU A 18 36.00 64.24 39.71
N THR A 19 37.33 64.33 39.63
CA THR A 19 38.23 64.31 40.81
C THR A 19 38.39 65.68 41.47
N LYS A 20 37.91 66.75 40.84
CA LYS A 20 37.94 68.13 41.36
C LYS A 20 37.41 68.24 42.80
N PRO A 21 36.18 67.80 43.13
CA PRO A 21 35.65 67.94 44.49
C PRO A 21 36.47 67.15 45.52
N LEU A 22 36.99 65.97 45.16
CA LEU A 22 37.87 65.17 46.02
C LEU A 22 39.20 65.87 46.33
N PHE A 23 39.77 66.56 45.33
CA PHE A 23 40.99 67.34 45.51
C PHE A 23 40.79 68.53 46.44
N TRP A 24 39.73 69.32 46.24
CA TRP A 24 39.41 70.45 47.12
C TRP A 24 39.05 70.01 48.54
N MET A 25 38.40 68.85 48.67
CA MET A 25 38.11 68.22 49.96
C MET A 25 39.38 67.82 50.72
N LEU A 26 40.45 67.43 50.03
CA LEU A 26 41.73 67.09 50.67
C LEU A 26 42.56 68.36 50.94
N LEU A 27 42.53 69.33 50.02
CA LEU A 27 43.30 70.56 50.10
C LEU A 27 42.81 71.49 51.22
N GLY A 28 41.49 71.63 51.42
CA GLY A 28 40.93 72.51 52.45
C GLY A 28 41.38 72.15 53.88
N PRO A 29 41.11 70.93 54.37
CA PRO A 29 41.58 70.45 55.66
C PRO A 29 43.11 70.43 55.76
N LEU A 30 43.83 70.13 54.68
CA LEU A 30 45.29 70.16 54.67
C LEU A 30 45.81 71.59 54.85
N LEU A 31 45.20 72.60 54.22
CA LEU A 31 45.53 74.02 54.44
C LEU A 31 45.21 74.45 55.88
N VAL A 32 44.07 74.02 56.44
CA VAL A 32 43.72 74.29 57.84
C VAL A 32 44.72 73.62 58.80
N MET A 33 45.11 72.37 58.53
CA MET A 33 46.12 71.67 59.34
C MET A 33 47.50 72.30 59.22
N LEU A 34 47.92 72.69 58.01
CA LEU A 34 49.20 73.35 57.78
C LEU A 34 49.25 74.71 58.48
N THR A 35 48.18 75.50 58.36
CA THR A 35 48.07 76.80 59.04
C THR A 35 48.07 76.63 60.56
N LEU A 36 47.43 75.57 61.09
CA LEU A 36 47.47 75.25 62.51
C LEU A 36 48.86 74.79 62.97
N ILE A 37 49.56 73.97 62.20
CA ILE A 37 50.94 73.52 62.51
C ILE A 37 51.92 74.70 62.57
N VAL A 38 51.87 75.60 61.57
CA VAL A 38 52.75 76.78 61.54
C VAL A 38 52.36 77.80 62.62
N ALA A 39 51.09 77.81 63.04
CA ALA A 39 50.61 78.64 64.13
C ALA A 39 51.12 78.19 65.52
N ILE A 40 51.18 76.88 65.80
CA ILE A 40 51.51 76.31 67.14
C ILE A 40 52.70 76.99 67.87
N PRO A 41 53.87 77.24 67.24
CA PRO A 41 55.03 77.81 67.95
C PRO A 41 54.85 79.26 68.41
N ASN A 42 53.96 80.01 67.74
CA ASN A 42 53.80 81.45 67.93
C ASN A 42 52.59 81.82 68.81
N PHE A 43 51.74 80.85 69.17
CA PHE A 43 50.57 81.12 70.01
C PHE A 43 50.83 80.73 71.47
N SER A 44 50.95 81.75 72.33
CA SER A 44 50.80 81.57 73.78
C SER A 44 49.34 81.29 74.19
N ASN A 45 48.40 81.35 73.24
CA ASN A 45 46.96 81.29 73.51
C ASN A 45 46.28 80.08 72.83
N PRO A 46 45.80 79.08 73.61
CA PRO A 46 45.21 77.85 73.06
C PRO A 46 43.80 78.03 72.48
N TYR A 47 43.17 79.20 72.61
CA TYR A 47 41.78 79.39 72.20
C TYR A 47 41.58 79.37 70.67
N LEU A 48 42.54 79.83 69.85
CA LEU A 48 42.37 79.87 68.39
C LEU A 48 42.32 78.46 67.74
N PRO A 49 43.23 77.52 68.05
CA PRO A 49 43.12 76.13 67.61
C PRO A 49 41.82 75.47 68.07
N LEU A 50 41.41 75.71 69.33
CA LEU A 50 40.18 75.15 69.89
C LEU A 50 38.93 75.66 69.15
N MET A 51 38.87 76.97 68.88
CA MET A 51 37.79 77.58 68.10
C MET A 51 37.75 77.07 66.66
N THR A 52 38.91 76.73 66.09
CA THR A 52 39.01 76.17 64.72
C THR A 52 38.48 74.74 64.68
N VAL A 53 38.87 73.90 65.64
CA VAL A 53 38.36 72.52 65.77
C VAL A 53 36.86 72.52 66.06
N MET A 54 36.41 73.33 67.03
CA MET A 54 34.99 73.50 67.34
C MET A 54 34.22 74.02 66.12
N GLY A 55 34.82 74.95 65.37
CA GLY A 55 34.22 75.48 64.16
C GLY A 55 34.13 74.47 63.01
N PHE A 56 35.11 73.59 62.88
CA PHE A 56 35.04 72.47 61.95
C PHE A 56 33.90 71.51 62.31
N VAL A 57 33.77 71.16 63.59
CA VAL A 57 32.69 70.28 64.08
C VAL A 57 31.31 70.91 63.89
N LEU A 58 31.17 72.20 64.20
CA LEU A 58 29.93 72.96 63.99
C LEU A 58 29.55 73.03 62.51
N SER A 59 30.52 73.33 61.64
CA SER A 59 30.31 73.39 60.19
C SER A 59 29.93 72.01 59.61
N TRP A 60 30.53 70.94 60.13
CA TRP A 60 30.18 69.57 59.78
C TRP A 60 28.76 69.20 60.20
N ARG A 61 28.38 69.51 61.45
CA ARG A 61 27.11 69.10 62.04
C ARG A 61 25.92 69.92 61.54
N TYR A 62 26.08 71.25 61.45
CA TYR A 62 24.99 72.21 61.22
C TYR A 62 25.05 72.88 59.83
N ARG A 63 25.92 72.39 58.94
CA ARG A 63 26.05 72.84 57.55
C ARG A 63 26.25 74.35 57.43
N ILE A 64 25.49 75.03 56.57
CA ILE A 64 25.64 76.46 56.27
C ILE A 64 25.37 77.34 57.49
N SER A 65 24.44 76.92 58.36
CA SER A 65 24.15 77.60 59.63
C SER A 65 25.32 77.44 60.61
N GLY A 66 25.92 76.25 60.65
CA GLY A 66 27.15 76.00 61.41
C GLY A 66 28.32 76.81 60.90
N PHE A 67 28.56 76.81 59.59
CA PHE A 67 29.62 77.59 58.96
C PHE A 67 29.47 79.09 59.22
N SER A 68 28.27 79.65 59.02
CA SER A 68 27.97 81.06 59.32
C SER A 68 28.23 81.40 60.79
N LEU A 69 27.80 80.54 61.71
CA LEU A 69 28.07 80.73 63.15
C LEU A 69 29.58 80.75 63.44
N THR A 70 30.34 79.88 62.79
CA THR A 70 31.79 79.80 63.02
C THR A 70 32.54 81.00 62.47
N LEU A 71 32.14 81.50 61.31
CA LEU A 71 32.69 82.74 60.76
C LEU A 71 32.37 83.94 61.66
N MET A 72 31.14 84.01 62.20
CA MET A 72 30.77 85.02 63.20
C MET A 72 31.60 84.91 64.48
N CYS A 73 31.86 83.68 64.96
CA CYS A 73 32.75 83.44 66.10
C CYS A 73 34.19 83.89 65.84
N PHE A 74 34.72 83.67 64.62
CA PHE A 74 36.04 84.17 64.23
C PHE A 74 36.07 85.70 64.21
N VAL A 75 35.07 86.34 63.59
CA VAL A 75 34.97 87.82 63.55
C VAL A 75 34.91 88.38 64.97
N PHE A 76 34.10 87.78 65.85
CA PHE A 76 34.01 88.21 67.25
C PHE A 76 35.32 88.00 68.01
N TYR A 77 35.99 86.87 67.81
CA TYR A 77 37.30 86.58 68.41
C TYR A 77 38.36 87.61 67.99
N PHE A 78 38.43 87.96 66.70
CA PHE A 78 39.38 88.97 66.21
C PHE A 78 39.01 90.38 66.64
N ALA A 79 37.73 90.75 66.66
CA ALA A 79 37.27 92.03 67.18
C ALA A 79 37.64 92.17 68.67
N PHE A 80 37.38 91.14 69.48
CA PHE A 80 37.75 91.12 70.89
C PHE A 80 39.25 91.28 71.09
N HIS A 81 40.07 90.55 70.32
CA HIS A 81 41.53 90.69 70.38
C HIS A 81 42.06 92.03 69.86
N TYR A 82 41.36 92.68 68.93
CA TYR A 82 41.69 94.02 68.46
C TYR A 82 41.46 95.08 69.55
N PHE A 83 40.32 95.01 70.25
CA PHE A 83 39.96 95.98 71.29
C PHE A 83 40.70 95.77 72.61
N PHE A 84 40.96 94.52 73.02
CA PHE A 84 41.48 94.19 74.35
C PHE A 84 42.90 93.61 74.37
N GLY A 85 43.50 93.31 73.21
CA GLY A 85 44.84 92.71 73.14
C GLY A 85 46.00 93.72 73.14
N HIS A 86 47.17 93.31 73.64
CA HIS A 86 48.42 94.03 73.36
C HIS A 86 48.67 94.08 71.85
N GLN A 87 48.98 95.28 71.33
CA GLN A 87 49.03 95.56 69.89
C GLN A 87 50.18 94.88 69.14
N ASP A 88 51.13 94.27 69.86
CA ASP A 88 52.26 93.58 69.25
C ASP A 88 51.74 92.38 68.42
N ALA A 89 51.97 92.46 67.11
CA ALA A 89 51.62 91.46 66.09
C ALA A 89 50.12 91.26 65.78
N PHE A 90 49.26 92.29 65.92
CA PHE A 90 47.84 92.20 65.52
C PHE A 90 47.65 91.81 64.04
N LEU A 91 48.38 92.46 63.12
CA LEU A 91 48.31 92.18 61.68
C LEU A 91 48.69 90.72 61.35
N TRP A 92 49.65 90.17 62.10
CA TRP A 92 50.06 88.76 61.95
C TRP A 92 48.92 87.82 62.36
N LYS A 93 48.32 88.04 63.54
CA LYS A 93 47.18 87.25 64.05
C LYS A 93 45.96 87.33 63.13
N LEU A 94 45.68 88.51 62.58
CA LEU A 94 44.62 88.72 61.60
C LEU A 94 44.89 87.92 60.31
N GLY A 95 46.14 87.89 59.84
CA GLY A 95 46.55 87.07 58.69
C GLY A 95 46.28 85.58 58.88
N TRP A 96 46.65 85.03 60.05
CA TRP A 96 46.33 83.64 60.41
C TRP A 96 44.83 83.38 60.47
N GLY A 97 44.08 84.31 61.06
CA GLY A 97 42.62 84.27 61.13
C GLY A 97 41.94 84.20 59.78
N CYS A 98 42.31 85.11 58.89
CA CYS A 98 41.81 85.16 57.53
C CYS A 98 42.20 83.89 56.75
N SER A 99 43.42 83.38 56.92
CA SER A 99 43.87 82.15 56.29
C SER A 99 43.09 80.92 56.77
N LEU A 100 42.84 80.81 58.09
CA LEU A 100 42.02 79.74 58.68
C LEU A 100 40.56 79.85 58.24
N ALA A 101 39.97 81.04 58.24
CA ALA A 101 38.61 81.27 57.79
C ALA A 101 38.44 80.91 56.31
N LEU A 102 39.40 81.30 55.45
CA LEU A 102 39.41 80.91 54.04
C LEU A 102 39.59 79.39 53.86
N GLY A 103 40.51 78.77 54.61
CA GLY A 103 40.70 77.32 54.59
C GLY A 103 39.44 76.54 54.99
N LEU A 104 38.75 76.99 56.02
CA LEU A 104 37.46 76.44 56.45
C LEU A 104 36.35 76.68 55.42
N THR A 105 36.33 77.85 54.77
CA THR A 105 35.37 78.16 53.69
C THR A 105 35.56 77.21 52.51
N ILE A 106 36.81 77.00 52.08
CA ILE A 106 37.15 76.08 50.99
C ILE A 106 36.76 74.64 51.37
N ALA A 107 37.09 74.21 52.59
CA ALA A 107 36.73 72.88 53.08
C ALA A 107 35.20 72.69 53.11
N PHE A 108 34.44 73.68 53.60
CA PHE A 108 32.99 73.62 53.66
C PHE A 108 32.35 73.54 52.26
N LEU A 109 32.72 74.44 51.34
CA LEU A 109 32.19 74.46 49.97
C LEU A 109 32.51 73.15 49.24
N SER A 110 33.72 72.60 49.42
CA SER A 110 34.10 71.33 48.80
C SER A 110 33.25 70.15 49.29
N MET A 111 32.88 70.12 50.58
CA MET A 111 32.01 69.09 51.14
C MET A 111 30.57 69.20 50.61
N GLU A 112 30.06 70.41 50.42
CA GLU A 112 28.72 70.64 49.88
C GLU A 112 28.60 70.25 48.40
N GLU A 113 29.61 70.61 47.59
CA GLU A 113 29.70 70.18 46.18
C GLU A 113 29.76 68.65 46.06
N LEU A 114 30.60 67.99 46.87
CA LEU A 114 30.75 66.54 46.84
C LEU A 114 29.45 65.82 47.21
N LYS A 115 28.71 66.34 48.19
CA LYS A 115 27.42 65.77 48.57
C LYS A 115 26.38 65.89 47.47
N SER A 116 26.34 67.04 46.78
CA SER A 116 25.48 67.26 45.61
C SER A 116 25.86 66.29 44.47
N TYR A 117 27.16 66.08 44.25
CA TYR A 117 27.66 65.12 43.27
C TYR A 117 27.22 63.68 43.60
N TYR A 118 27.45 63.21 44.84
CA TYR A 118 27.01 61.86 45.25
C TYR A 118 25.50 61.69 45.19
N ALA A 119 24.71 62.73 45.50
CA ALA A 119 23.26 62.67 45.36
C ALA A 119 22.85 62.48 43.89
N LYS A 120 23.46 63.23 42.97
CA LYS A 120 23.23 63.09 41.51
C LYS A 120 23.70 61.74 40.97
N GLU A 121 24.88 61.28 41.39
CA GLU A 121 25.42 59.98 40.99
C GLU A 121 24.53 58.84 41.49
N LYS A 122 24.06 58.91 42.74
CA LYS A 122 23.13 57.95 43.31
C LYS A 122 21.80 57.94 42.57
N GLU A 123 21.22 59.11 42.29
CA GLU A 123 19.98 59.22 41.51
C GLU A 123 20.15 58.69 40.07
N GLY A 124 21.30 58.97 39.44
CA GLY A 124 21.63 58.44 38.12
C GLY A 124 21.74 56.91 38.11
N LYS A 125 22.43 56.33 39.12
CA LYS A 125 22.52 54.87 39.29
C LYS A 125 21.15 54.25 39.56
N GLU A 126 20.31 54.85 40.40
CA GLU A 126 18.95 54.36 40.66
C GLU A 126 18.06 54.42 39.42
N LYS A 127 18.16 55.48 38.60
CA LYS A 127 17.44 55.57 37.32
C LYS A 127 17.92 54.51 36.34
N ALA A 128 19.23 54.35 36.18
CA ALA A 128 19.81 53.33 35.31
C ALA A 128 19.43 51.91 35.75
N LEU A 129 19.42 51.63 37.05
CA LEU A 129 18.96 50.33 37.59
C LEU A 129 17.47 50.09 37.33
N LYS A 130 16.62 51.11 37.48
CA LYS A 130 15.18 51.00 37.17
C LYS A 130 14.95 50.78 35.68
N GLU A 131 15.64 51.51 34.82
CA GLU A 131 15.57 51.34 33.37
C GLU A 131 16.05 49.95 32.96
N LEU A 132 17.16 49.48 33.53
CA LEU A 132 17.66 48.13 33.31
C LEU A 132 16.63 47.08 33.77
N GLN A 133 16.02 47.25 34.93
CA GLN A 133 14.98 46.34 35.44
C GLN A 133 13.75 46.31 34.53
N ILE A 134 13.29 47.46 34.03
CA ILE A 134 12.18 47.54 33.07
C ILE A 134 12.57 46.85 31.75
N SER A 135 13.79 47.10 31.26
CA SER A 135 14.28 46.47 30.03
C SER A 135 14.41 44.95 30.17
N LEU A 136 14.86 44.46 31.34
CA LEU A 136 14.97 43.05 31.65
C LEU A 136 13.59 42.39 31.70
N HIS A 137 12.63 43.00 32.40
CA HIS A 137 11.26 42.49 32.45
C HIS A 137 10.61 42.47 31.05
N SER A 138 10.81 43.52 30.25
CA SER A 138 10.31 43.56 28.87
C SER A 138 10.96 42.47 28.00
N PHE A 139 12.25 42.22 28.21
CA PHE A 139 12.96 41.15 27.51
C PHE A 139 12.45 39.77 27.93
N GLU A 140 12.31 39.51 29.23
CA GLU A 140 11.75 38.26 29.77
C GLU A 140 10.33 38.01 29.25
N GLU A 141 9.49 39.03 29.20
CA GLU A 141 8.14 38.93 28.65
C GLU A 141 8.15 38.57 27.16
N LYS A 142 8.98 39.26 26.36
CA LYS A 142 9.15 38.96 24.92
C LYS A 142 9.63 37.53 24.71
N THR A 143 10.69 37.11 25.39
CA THR A 143 11.21 35.74 25.30
C THR A 143 10.19 34.72 25.76
N ALA A 144 9.39 35.00 26.80
CA ALA A 144 8.31 34.11 27.23
C ALA A 144 7.19 34.01 26.18
N THR A 145 6.86 35.10 25.48
CA THR A 145 5.87 35.05 24.38
C THR A 145 6.41 34.28 23.17
N GLU A 146 7.65 34.53 22.75
CA GLU A 146 8.31 33.80 21.66
C GLU A 146 8.41 32.32 21.96
N LYS A 147 8.75 31.94 23.20
CA LYS A 147 8.79 30.54 23.63
C LYS A 147 7.42 29.87 23.49
N ARG A 148 6.34 30.54 23.91
CA ARG A 148 4.97 30.00 23.77
C ARG A 148 4.55 29.85 22.31
N VAL A 149 4.92 30.80 21.44
CA VAL A 149 4.65 30.71 20.00
C VAL A 149 5.38 29.51 19.40
N LEU A 150 6.67 29.35 19.70
CA LEU A 150 7.47 28.21 19.23
C LEU A 150 6.95 26.87 19.77
N GLU A 151 6.52 26.81 21.03
CA GLU A 151 5.89 25.62 21.61
C GLU A 151 4.61 25.25 20.87
N ASN A 152 3.75 26.24 20.57
CA ASN A 152 2.54 26.02 19.78
C ASN A 152 2.86 25.54 18.36
N GLU A 153 3.86 26.13 17.68
CA GLU A 153 4.29 25.69 16.34
C GLU A 153 4.84 24.26 16.35
N ILE A 154 5.58 23.89 17.39
CA ILE A 154 6.08 22.52 17.56
C ILE A 154 4.90 21.54 17.71
N ASP A 155 3.87 21.90 18.47
CA ASP A 155 2.73 21.03 18.69
C ASP A 155 1.85 20.92 17.43
N THR A 156 1.65 22.00 16.67
CA THR A 156 0.96 21.92 15.37
C THR A 156 1.74 21.06 14.38
N LEU A 157 3.07 21.20 14.30
CA LEU A 157 3.90 20.37 13.42
C LEU A 157 3.88 18.89 13.82
N LYS A 158 3.78 18.57 15.12
CA LYS A 158 3.61 17.17 15.57
C LYS A 158 2.25 16.61 15.15
N GLU A 159 1.19 17.40 15.24
CA GLU A 159 -0.15 16.99 14.81
C GLU A 159 -0.19 16.75 13.30
N GLU A 160 0.36 17.68 12.51
CA GLU A 160 0.52 17.51 11.05
C GLU A 160 1.36 16.28 10.69
N LEU A 161 2.47 16.04 11.41
CA LEU A 161 3.30 14.86 11.21
C LEU A 161 2.54 13.56 11.53
N SER A 162 1.70 13.57 12.57
CA SER A 162 0.85 12.42 12.92
C SER A 162 -0.19 12.16 11.84
N SER A 163 -0.91 13.20 11.40
CA SER A 163 -1.90 13.11 10.32
C SER A 163 -1.26 12.60 9.03
N SER A 164 -0.09 13.13 8.65
CA SER A 164 0.64 12.70 7.46
C SER A 164 1.08 11.23 7.55
N ARG A 165 1.46 10.74 8.73
CA ARG A 165 1.79 9.31 8.93
C ARG A 165 0.56 8.42 8.76
N GLU A 166 -0.58 8.82 9.30
CA GLU A 166 -1.84 8.10 9.12
C GLU A 166 -2.24 8.06 7.63
N GLU A 167 -2.12 9.17 6.91
CA GLU A 167 -2.37 9.22 5.46
C GLU A 167 -1.45 8.29 4.68
N VAL A 168 -0.16 8.24 5.03
CA VAL A 168 0.81 7.33 4.40
C VAL A 168 0.46 5.87 4.69
N GLU A 169 0.05 5.53 5.92
CA GLU A 169 -0.38 4.17 6.26
C GLU A 169 -1.63 3.75 5.46
N VAL A 170 -2.61 4.65 5.32
CA VAL A 170 -3.79 4.42 4.48
C VAL A 170 -3.38 4.22 3.01
N LEU A 171 -2.49 5.05 2.47
CA LEU A 171 -2.01 4.90 1.09
C LEU A 171 -1.26 3.57 0.88
N LEU A 172 -0.43 3.15 1.84
CA LEU A 172 0.24 1.85 1.79
C LEU A 172 -0.77 0.71 1.78
N SER A 173 -1.81 0.76 2.63
CA SER A 173 -2.87 -0.24 2.64
C SER A 173 -3.64 -0.30 1.32
N LEU A 174 -3.85 0.85 0.67
CA LEU A 174 -4.51 0.94 -0.63
C LEU A 174 -3.62 0.36 -1.75
N VAL A 175 -2.31 0.62 -1.70
CA VAL A 175 -1.33 0.04 -2.63
C VAL A 175 -1.30 -1.49 -2.48
N ASP A 176 -1.29 -2.01 -1.26
CA ASP A 176 -1.33 -3.45 -1.01
C ASP A 176 -2.64 -4.08 -1.50
N ALA A 177 -3.79 -3.44 -1.25
CA ALA A 177 -5.08 -3.89 -1.77
C ALA A 177 -5.11 -3.90 -3.31
N SER A 178 -4.61 -2.83 -3.94
CA SER A 178 -4.51 -2.73 -5.40
C SER A 178 -3.57 -3.78 -5.99
N ARG A 179 -2.47 -4.10 -5.30
CA ARG A 179 -1.54 -5.16 -5.70
C ARG A 179 -2.20 -6.54 -5.63
N ILE A 180 -2.91 -6.84 -4.55
CA ILE A 180 -3.65 -8.11 -4.39
C ILE A 180 -4.71 -8.25 -5.50
N GLU A 181 -5.44 -7.18 -5.79
CA GLU A 181 -6.44 -7.17 -6.85
C GLU A 181 -5.81 -7.36 -8.24
N SER A 182 -4.68 -6.70 -8.49
CA SER A 182 -3.91 -6.87 -9.73
C SER A 182 -3.42 -8.31 -9.89
N ASP A 183 -2.84 -8.91 -8.86
CA ASP A 183 -2.39 -10.31 -8.89
C ASP A 183 -3.55 -11.27 -9.15
N LYS A 184 -4.73 -11.00 -8.59
CA LYS A 184 -5.95 -11.76 -8.88
C LYS A 184 -6.35 -11.65 -10.35
N PHE A 185 -6.34 -10.44 -10.92
CA PHE A 185 -6.64 -10.24 -12.34
C PHE A 185 -5.60 -10.90 -13.25
N TYR A 186 -4.32 -10.87 -12.90
CA TYR A 186 -3.28 -11.58 -13.64
C TYR A 186 -3.53 -13.08 -13.67
N LYS A 187 -3.85 -13.69 -12.52
CA LYS A 187 -4.19 -15.13 -12.46
C LYS A 187 -5.45 -15.45 -13.27
N GLN A 188 -6.49 -14.63 -13.18
CA GLN A 188 -7.70 -14.81 -13.99
C GLN A 188 -7.42 -14.70 -15.49
N SER A 189 -6.58 -13.75 -15.89
CA SER A 189 -6.14 -13.59 -17.28
C SER A 189 -5.36 -14.80 -17.77
N GLU A 190 -4.48 -15.37 -16.95
CA GLU A 190 -3.71 -16.57 -17.27
C GLU A 190 -4.62 -17.79 -17.47
N VAL A 191 -5.59 -17.99 -16.57
CA VAL A 191 -6.58 -19.07 -16.70
C VAL A 191 -7.42 -18.90 -17.97
N LEU A 192 -7.96 -17.71 -18.22
CA LEU A 192 -8.74 -17.45 -19.44
C LEU A 192 -7.91 -17.62 -20.72
N SER A 193 -6.63 -17.26 -20.68
CA SER A 193 -5.72 -17.49 -21.79
C SER A 193 -5.48 -18.98 -22.02
N ALA A 194 -5.34 -19.78 -20.97
CA ALA A 194 -5.20 -21.23 -21.08
C ALA A 194 -6.48 -21.87 -21.65
N ASP A 195 -7.64 -21.51 -21.12
CA ASP A 195 -8.96 -21.97 -21.59
C ASP A 195 -9.17 -21.61 -23.07
N SER A 196 -8.79 -20.39 -23.48
CA SER A 196 -8.89 -19.97 -24.88
C SER A 196 -8.02 -20.82 -25.80
N ILE A 197 -6.82 -21.21 -25.36
CA ILE A 197 -5.93 -22.08 -26.15
C ILE A 197 -6.51 -23.49 -26.24
N GLU A 198 -7.07 -24.01 -25.15
CA GLU A 198 -7.72 -25.33 -25.14
C GLU A 198 -8.94 -25.36 -26.06
N LEU A 199 -9.83 -24.36 -25.97
CA LEU A 199 -10.99 -24.23 -26.85
C LEU A 199 -10.59 -24.11 -28.33
N GLN A 200 -9.49 -23.41 -28.61
CA GLN A 200 -8.95 -23.30 -29.97
C GLN A 200 -8.48 -24.67 -30.49
N ARG A 201 -7.82 -25.48 -29.65
CA ARG A 201 -7.43 -26.86 -30.01
C ARG A 201 -8.64 -27.75 -30.25
N GLU A 202 -9.67 -27.67 -29.41
CA GLU A 202 -10.91 -28.41 -29.60
C GLU A 202 -11.60 -28.04 -30.92
N LEU A 203 -11.65 -26.75 -31.25
CA LEU A 203 -12.17 -26.27 -32.54
C LEU A 203 -11.37 -26.81 -33.73
N GLU A 204 -10.05 -26.87 -33.64
CA GLU A 204 -9.19 -27.44 -34.69
C GLU A 204 -9.45 -28.94 -34.90
N VAL A 205 -9.61 -29.70 -33.81
CA VAL A 205 -9.97 -31.13 -33.87
C VAL A 205 -11.34 -31.31 -34.50
N LEU A 206 -12.35 -30.55 -34.05
CA LEU A 206 -13.70 -30.64 -34.59
C LEU A 206 -13.75 -30.27 -36.07
N LYS A 207 -12.94 -29.29 -36.49
CA LYS A 207 -12.81 -28.92 -37.90
C LYS A 207 -12.20 -30.06 -38.73
N ALA A 208 -11.19 -30.74 -38.22
CA ALA A 208 -10.60 -31.91 -38.89
C ALA A 208 -11.61 -33.07 -39.01
N ASP A 209 -12.40 -33.33 -37.96
CA ASP A 209 -13.47 -34.33 -38.00
C ASP A 209 -14.58 -33.96 -39.00
N LEU A 210 -14.91 -32.68 -39.12
CA LEU A 210 -15.87 -32.18 -40.11
C LEU A 210 -15.33 -32.38 -41.54
N GLU A 211 -14.05 -32.08 -41.79
CA GLU A 211 -13.42 -32.35 -43.08
C GLU A 211 -13.43 -33.84 -43.42
N GLN A 212 -13.10 -34.71 -42.45
CA GLN A 212 -13.14 -36.16 -42.66
C GLN A 212 -14.56 -36.68 -42.95
N THR A 213 -15.57 -36.18 -42.24
CA THR A 213 -16.97 -36.57 -42.49
C THR A 213 -17.46 -36.06 -43.85
N ARG A 214 -17.03 -34.87 -44.27
CA ARG A 214 -17.30 -34.33 -45.61
C ARG A 214 -16.70 -35.21 -46.71
N GLU A 215 -15.46 -35.68 -46.55
CA GLU A 215 -14.84 -36.62 -47.48
C GLU A 215 -15.59 -37.96 -47.54
N LYS A 216 -15.98 -38.51 -46.38
CA LYS A 216 -16.79 -39.74 -46.30
C LYS A 216 -18.14 -39.56 -47.02
N LEU A 217 -18.79 -38.41 -46.84
CA LEU A 217 -20.04 -38.09 -47.52
C LEU A 217 -19.85 -38.01 -49.04
N SER A 218 -18.83 -37.29 -49.51
CA SER A 218 -18.51 -37.21 -50.94
C SER A 218 -18.23 -38.58 -51.56
N ASN A 219 -17.47 -39.44 -50.87
CA ASN A 219 -17.24 -40.81 -51.31
C ASN A 219 -18.52 -41.64 -51.35
N PHE A 220 -19.44 -41.44 -50.40
CA PHE A 220 -20.74 -42.10 -50.40
C PHE A 220 -21.61 -41.63 -51.56
N GLU A 221 -21.64 -40.34 -51.87
CA GLU A 221 -22.35 -39.78 -53.02
C GLU A 221 -21.85 -40.37 -54.35
N ILE A 222 -20.53 -40.50 -54.52
CA ILE A 222 -19.92 -41.14 -55.69
C ILE A 222 -20.38 -42.59 -55.81
N LYS A 223 -20.28 -43.38 -54.72
CA LYS A 223 -20.74 -44.77 -54.70
C LYS A 223 -22.23 -44.90 -54.98
N HIS A 224 -23.05 -44.03 -54.38
CA HIS A 224 -24.48 -44.01 -54.63
C HIS A 224 -24.79 -43.71 -56.10
N HIS A 225 -24.07 -42.76 -56.72
CA HIS A 225 -24.22 -42.46 -58.14
C HIS A 225 -23.84 -43.66 -59.03
N GLU A 226 -22.74 -44.35 -58.72
CA GLU A 226 -22.33 -45.58 -59.41
C GLU A 226 -23.38 -46.68 -59.28
N VAL A 227 -23.86 -46.96 -58.06
CA VAL A 227 -24.90 -47.97 -57.81
C VAL A 227 -26.19 -47.61 -58.54
N SER A 228 -26.60 -46.35 -58.52
CA SER A 228 -27.78 -45.86 -59.25
C SER A 228 -27.63 -46.07 -60.77
N LYS A 229 -26.44 -45.80 -61.32
CA LYS A 229 -26.14 -46.05 -62.74
C LYS A 229 -26.20 -47.54 -63.09
N ILE A 230 -25.61 -48.40 -62.24
CA ILE A 230 -25.65 -49.87 -62.41
C ILE A 230 -27.11 -50.37 -62.32
N ALA A 231 -27.87 -49.90 -61.33
CA ALA A 231 -29.28 -50.25 -61.19
C ALA A 231 -30.09 -49.84 -62.43
N GLY A 232 -29.85 -48.64 -62.96
CA GLY A 232 -30.44 -48.18 -64.21
C GLY A 232 -30.08 -49.06 -65.42
N GLN A 233 -28.83 -49.53 -65.52
CA GLN A 233 -28.41 -50.49 -66.56
C GLN A 233 -29.09 -51.85 -66.39
N ARG A 234 -29.10 -52.41 -65.18
CA ARG A 234 -29.79 -53.67 -64.86
C ARG A 234 -31.28 -53.60 -65.17
N LEU A 235 -31.92 -52.46 -64.92
CA LEU A 235 -33.33 -52.26 -65.22
C LEU A 235 -33.58 -52.22 -66.73
N LYS A 236 -32.66 -51.65 -67.52
CA LYS A 236 -32.69 -51.74 -69.00
C LYS A 236 -32.50 -53.18 -69.48
N GLU A 237 -31.52 -53.92 -68.94
CA GLU A 237 -31.30 -55.34 -69.24
C GLU A 237 -32.54 -56.19 -68.92
N LEU A 238 -33.15 -55.98 -67.75
CA LEU A 238 -34.34 -56.71 -67.31
C LEU A 238 -35.55 -56.39 -68.21
N ASN A 239 -35.70 -55.14 -68.64
CA ASN A 239 -36.72 -54.76 -69.62
C ASN A 239 -36.47 -55.40 -70.99
N ALA A 240 -35.23 -55.46 -71.47
CA ALA A 240 -34.89 -56.15 -72.71
C ALA A 240 -35.23 -57.65 -72.63
N LEU A 241 -34.80 -58.32 -71.54
CA LEU A 241 -35.15 -59.72 -71.28
C LEU A 241 -36.66 -59.95 -71.18
N ARG A 242 -37.42 -59.01 -70.59
CA ARG A 242 -38.88 -59.10 -70.53
C ARG A 242 -39.49 -59.03 -71.93
N VAL A 243 -38.98 -58.15 -72.80
CA VAL A 243 -39.41 -58.07 -74.20
C VAL A 243 -39.07 -59.37 -74.94
N ASP A 244 -37.85 -59.88 -74.81
CA ASP A 244 -37.42 -61.13 -75.43
C ASP A 244 -38.27 -62.33 -74.97
N LEU A 245 -38.55 -62.42 -73.66
CA LEU A 245 -39.40 -63.47 -73.10
C LEU A 245 -40.83 -63.36 -73.65
N TYR A 246 -41.36 -62.13 -73.79
CA TYR A 246 -42.67 -61.92 -74.40
C TYR A 246 -42.70 -62.34 -75.87
N GLN A 247 -41.66 -62.00 -76.64
CA GLN A 247 -41.51 -62.44 -78.03
C GLN A 247 -41.38 -63.97 -78.14
N SER A 248 -40.54 -64.59 -77.30
CA SER A 248 -40.37 -66.04 -77.22
C SER A 248 -41.69 -66.73 -76.85
N ARG A 249 -42.46 -66.16 -75.92
CA ARG A 249 -43.79 -66.66 -75.55
C ARG A 249 -44.77 -66.55 -76.71
N LEU A 250 -44.79 -65.44 -77.45
CA LEU A 250 -45.59 -65.28 -78.67
C LEU A 250 -45.23 -66.33 -79.73
N LEU A 251 -43.93 -66.57 -79.95
CA LEU A 251 -43.45 -67.62 -80.85
C LEU A 251 -43.88 -69.00 -80.36
N THR A 252 -43.73 -69.28 -79.06
CA THR A 252 -44.12 -70.56 -78.45
C THR A 252 -45.62 -70.77 -78.51
N GLU A 253 -46.44 -69.77 -78.23
CA GLU A 253 -47.90 -69.80 -78.41
C GLU A 253 -48.26 -69.97 -79.89
N GLY A 254 -47.51 -69.37 -80.81
CA GLY A 254 -47.62 -69.59 -82.25
C GLY A 254 -47.33 -71.04 -82.65
N TYR A 255 -46.20 -71.59 -82.21
CA TYR A 255 -45.82 -72.99 -82.41
C TYR A 255 -46.80 -73.94 -81.72
N GLN A 256 -47.28 -73.61 -80.53
CA GLN A 256 -48.23 -74.43 -79.78
C GLN A 256 -49.60 -74.44 -80.46
N LYS A 257 -50.06 -73.34 -81.05
CA LYS A 257 -51.23 -73.32 -81.94
C LYS A 257 -51.00 -74.15 -83.21
N GLN A 258 -49.79 -74.16 -83.77
CA GLN A 258 -49.46 -75.04 -84.90
C GLN A 258 -49.43 -76.53 -84.48
N ILE A 259 -48.88 -76.83 -83.30
CA ILE A 259 -48.86 -78.17 -82.70
C ILE A 259 -50.28 -78.60 -82.31
N GLU A 260 -51.15 -77.71 -81.86
CA GLU A 260 -52.55 -78.01 -81.58
C GLU A 260 -53.35 -78.24 -82.86
N LYS A 261 -53.07 -77.49 -83.94
CA LYS A 261 -53.58 -77.81 -85.28
C LYS A 261 -53.08 -79.16 -85.78
N ALA A 262 -51.79 -79.47 -85.56
CA ALA A 262 -51.21 -80.78 -85.88
C ALA A 262 -51.77 -81.90 -84.99
N ARG A 263 -52.02 -81.65 -83.70
CA ARG A 263 -52.66 -82.59 -82.78
C ARG A 263 -54.12 -82.77 -83.12
N ALA A 264 -54.86 -81.74 -83.55
CA ALA A 264 -56.21 -81.88 -84.06
C ALA A 264 -56.23 -82.72 -85.36
N TYR A 265 -55.23 -82.55 -86.22
CA TYR A 265 -54.99 -83.40 -87.39
C TYR A 265 -54.67 -84.87 -87.00
N PHE A 266 -53.79 -85.10 -86.03
CA PHE A 266 -53.45 -86.45 -85.55
C PHE A 266 -54.52 -87.09 -84.65
N LYS A 267 -55.38 -86.30 -84.00
CA LYS A 267 -56.51 -86.75 -83.17
C LYS A 267 -57.73 -87.11 -84.02
N ALA A 268 -57.79 -86.66 -85.28
CA ALA A 268 -58.66 -87.22 -86.30
C ALA A 268 -58.19 -88.60 -86.81
N MET A 269 -56.92 -88.96 -86.59
CA MET A 269 -56.25 -90.19 -87.07
C MET A 269 -56.09 -91.30 -86.00
N ARG A 270 -56.56 -91.10 -84.76
CA ARG A 270 -56.42 -92.10 -83.69
C ARG A 270 -57.66 -92.13 -82.78
N LYS A 271 -58.71 -92.81 -83.24
CA LYS A 271 -59.56 -93.63 -82.37
C LYS A 271 -58.90 -95.00 -82.30
N GLU A 272 -58.22 -95.29 -81.19
CA GLU A 272 -58.31 -96.56 -80.46
C GLU A 272 -57.22 -96.65 -79.37
N GLN A 273 -57.71 -97.01 -78.17
CA GLN A 273 -57.02 -97.53 -76.98
C GLN A 273 -56.35 -96.56 -75.97
N LYS A 274 -56.72 -96.85 -74.71
CA LYS A 274 -56.41 -96.30 -73.36
C LYS A 274 -55.70 -97.46 -72.57
N PRO A 275 -55.28 -97.38 -71.29
CA PRO A 275 -55.00 -96.27 -70.35
C PRO A 275 -53.69 -96.47 -69.49
N THR A 276 -53.59 -95.71 -68.36
CA THR A 276 -52.87 -95.96 -67.05
C THR A 276 -51.33 -95.69 -66.99
N SER A 277 -50.69 -95.10 -65.96
CA SER A 277 -51.04 -94.38 -64.70
C SER A 277 -49.75 -93.94 -63.94
N VAL A 278 -49.87 -92.97 -63.00
CA VAL A 278 -49.09 -92.83 -61.71
C VAL A 278 -47.63 -92.24 -61.89
N LYS A 279 -47.07 -91.29 -61.12
CA LYS A 279 -46.96 -91.10 -59.65
C LYS A 279 -46.32 -89.74 -59.23
N GLU A 280 -46.73 -89.24 -58.06
CA GLU A 280 -46.04 -88.53 -56.94
C GLU A 280 -45.02 -87.36 -57.10
N THR A 281 -45.31 -86.29 -56.33
CA THR A 281 -44.50 -85.23 -55.65
C THR A 281 -43.14 -85.70 -55.05
N PRO A 282 -42.13 -84.86 -54.63
CA PRO A 282 -42.28 -83.69 -53.71
C PRO A 282 -41.13 -82.61 -53.78
N PRO A 283 -40.63 -81.93 -52.70
CA PRO A 283 -40.46 -80.47 -52.63
C PRO A 283 -38.98 -80.01 -52.51
N MET A 284 -38.72 -78.71 -52.54
CA MET A 284 -37.42 -78.13 -52.14
C MET A 284 -37.56 -77.20 -50.91
N PRO A 285 -36.51 -77.08 -50.08
CA PRO A 285 -36.62 -76.96 -48.64
C PRO A 285 -36.77 -75.52 -48.16
N LYS A 286 -37.62 -75.32 -47.14
CA LYS A 286 -37.51 -74.19 -46.21
C LYS A 286 -36.25 -74.40 -45.39
N GLU A 287 -35.17 -73.72 -45.78
CA GLU A 287 -33.98 -73.62 -44.93
C GLU A 287 -34.32 -72.69 -43.75
N ASN A 288 -34.09 -73.20 -42.54
CA ASN A 288 -34.39 -72.59 -41.25
C ASN A 288 -33.83 -71.16 -41.11
N GLU A 289 -34.62 -70.14 -41.44
CA GLU A 289 -34.33 -68.73 -41.10
C GLU A 289 -34.03 -68.58 -39.59
N GLY A 290 -34.69 -69.35 -38.74
CA GLY A 290 -34.47 -69.37 -37.29
C GLY A 290 -33.04 -69.76 -36.87
N ASN A 291 -32.39 -70.68 -37.61
CA ASN A 291 -31.01 -71.11 -37.29
C ASN A 291 -29.97 -70.09 -37.76
N ARG A 292 -30.23 -69.35 -38.86
CA ARG A 292 -29.35 -68.26 -39.30
C ARG A 292 -29.41 -67.07 -38.35
N VAL A 293 -30.60 -66.67 -37.93
CA VAL A 293 -30.79 -65.57 -36.96
C VAL A 293 -30.16 -65.92 -35.61
N LEU A 294 -30.31 -67.16 -35.14
CA LEU A 294 -29.70 -67.62 -33.88
C LEU A 294 -28.16 -67.56 -33.94
N LYS A 295 -27.54 -67.97 -35.05
CA LYS A 295 -26.08 -67.95 -35.23
C LYS A 295 -25.53 -66.52 -35.26
N THR A 296 -26.27 -65.57 -35.83
CA THR A 296 -25.89 -64.15 -35.83
C THR A 296 -25.99 -63.56 -34.43
N LEU A 297 -27.09 -63.79 -33.71
CA LEU A 297 -27.27 -63.29 -32.34
C LEU A 297 -26.26 -63.90 -31.34
N GLU A 298 -25.88 -65.17 -31.49
CA GLU A 298 -24.81 -65.78 -30.67
C GLU A 298 -23.43 -65.16 -30.96
N LYS A 299 -23.16 -64.77 -32.20
CA LYS A 299 -21.95 -64.03 -32.58
C LYS A 299 -21.95 -62.62 -31.99
N ASP A 300 -23.08 -61.92 -32.06
CA ASP A 300 -23.24 -60.56 -31.53
C ASP A 300 -23.15 -60.56 -30.00
N LYS A 301 -23.76 -61.53 -29.32
CA LYS A 301 -23.54 -61.78 -27.88
C LYS A 301 -22.06 -61.91 -27.54
N GLY A 302 -21.31 -62.67 -28.35
CA GLY A 302 -19.87 -62.85 -28.17
C GLY A 302 -19.08 -61.56 -28.30
N MET A 303 -19.46 -60.69 -29.25
CA MET A 303 -18.82 -59.38 -29.45
C MET A 303 -19.17 -58.40 -28.32
N ILE A 304 -20.44 -58.29 -27.94
CA ILE A 304 -20.88 -57.41 -26.85
C ILE A 304 -20.29 -57.86 -25.51
N LYS A 305 -20.21 -59.16 -25.24
CA LYS A 305 -19.57 -59.66 -24.02
C LYS A 305 -18.09 -59.28 -23.95
N LYS A 306 -17.35 -59.38 -25.08
CA LYS A 306 -15.95 -58.92 -25.13
C LYS A 306 -15.83 -57.41 -24.90
N ALA A 307 -16.74 -56.61 -25.47
CA ALA A 307 -16.77 -55.17 -25.26
C ALA A 307 -17.09 -54.80 -23.80
N TYR A 308 -18.03 -55.52 -23.18
CA TYR A 308 -18.36 -55.38 -21.75
C TYR A 308 -17.17 -55.73 -20.86
N ASP A 309 -16.52 -56.87 -21.08
CA ASP A 309 -15.36 -57.30 -20.30
C ASP A 309 -14.19 -56.31 -20.42
N GLN A 310 -13.97 -55.73 -21.60
CA GLN A 310 -12.96 -54.71 -21.82
C GLN A 310 -13.31 -53.41 -21.08
N THR A 311 -14.56 -52.95 -21.20
CA THR A 311 -15.05 -51.74 -20.53
C THR A 311 -15.01 -51.90 -19.00
N LEU A 312 -15.28 -53.09 -18.48
CA LEU A 312 -15.20 -53.42 -17.06
C LEU A 312 -13.76 -53.31 -16.55
N LYS A 313 -12.78 -53.82 -17.30
CA LYS A 313 -11.35 -53.70 -16.95
C LYS A 313 -10.91 -52.25 -16.93
N ASP A 314 -11.31 -51.45 -17.91
CA ASP A 314 -10.96 -50.04 -17.99
C ASP A 314 -11.60 -49.24 -16.85
N TYR A 315 -12.87 -49.53 -16.52
CA TYR A 315 -13.56 -48.96 -15.37
C TYR A 315 -12.83 -49.29 -14.05
N GLN A 316 -12.41 -50.54 -13.84
CA GLN A 316 -11.70 -50.95 -12.63
C GLN A 316 -10.35 -50.23 -12.47
N LYS A 317 -9.58 -50.09 -13.56
CA LYS A 317 -8.31 -49.34 -13.55
C LYS A 317 -8.53 -47.88 -13.22
N LEU A 318 -9.51 -47.25 -13.86
CA LEU A 318 -9.82 -45.84 -13.67
C LEU A 318 -10.32 -45.56 -12.25
N LYS A 319 -11.18 -46.44 -11.72
CA LYS A 319 -11.66 -46.35 -10.33
C LYS A 319 -10.52 -46.48 -9.32
N ALA A 320 -9.57 -47.41 -9.54
CA ALA A 320 -8.41 -47.53 -8.67
C ALA A 320 -7.52 -46.27 -8.68
N ALA A 321 -7.35 -45.64 -9.86
CA ALA A 321 -6.62 -44.38 -9.99
C ALA A 321 -7.34 -43.23 -9.26
N PHE A 322 -8.67 -43.15 -9.38
CA PHE A 322 -9.50 -42.19 -8.64
C PHE A 322 -9.38 -42.38 -7.12
N ASP A 323 -9.54 -43.62 -6.62
CA ASP A 323 -9.45 -43.92 -5.19
C ASP A 323 -8.05 -43.57 -4.63
N GLN A 324 -7.00 -43.82 -5.41
CA GLN A 324 -5.62 -43.45 -5.07
C GLN A 324 -5.40 -41.93 -5.07
N GLY A 325 -5.95 -41.21 -6.05
CA GLY A 325 -5.90 -39.75 -6.13
C GLY A 325 -6.63 -39.09 -4.96
N ASN A 326 -7.82 -39.58 -4.63
CA ASN A 326 -8.61 -39.08 -3.51
C ASN A 326 -7.93 -39.32 -2.16
N LEU A 327 -7.26 -40.46 -1.99
CA LEU A 327 -6.48 -40.76 -0.78
C LEU A 327 -5.24 -39.86 -0.65
N LYS A 328 -4.63 -39.43 -1.77
CA LYS A 328 -3.54 -38.44 -1.76
C LYS A 328 -4.06 -37.05 -1.39
N LEU A 329 -5.21 -36.64 -1.95
CA LEU A 329 -5.85 -35.35 -1.66
C LEU A 329 -6.25 -35.22 -0.17
N GLN A 330 -6.72 -36.29 0.46
CA GLN A 330 -7.01 -36.30 1.90
C GLN A 330 -5.76 -36.14 2.79
N LYS A 331 -4.60 -36.61 2.33
CA LYS A 331 -3.33 -36.53 3.08
C LYS A 331 -2.64 -35.18 2.89
N ALA A 332 -2.75 -34.59 1.70
CA ALA A 332 -2.18 -33.30 1.36
C ALA A 332 -3.16 -32.56 0.43
N PRO A 333 -3.94 -31.60 0.95
CA PRO A 333 -4.84 -30.82 0.13
C PRO A 333 -4.03 -29.91 -0.78
N ASP A 334 -4.07 -30.20 -2.08
CA ASP A 334 -3.44 -29.45 -3.16
C ASP A 334 -4.49 -29.19 -4.24
N GLU A 335 -4.57 -27.96 -4.72
CA GLU A 335 -5.54 -27.49 -5.69
C GLU A 335 -5.38 -28.18 -7.04
N ALA A 336 -4.13 -28.47 -7.44
CA ALA A 336 -3.86 -29.22 -8.68
C ALA A 336 -4.35 -30.68 -8.60
N LEU A 337 -4.15 -31.33 -7.44
CA LEU A 337 -4.67 -32.67 -7.15
C LEU A 337 -6.20 -32.68 -7.07
N SER A 338 -6.82 -31.62 -6.54
CA SER A 338 -8.27 -31.50 -6.46
C SER A 338 -8.92 -31.46 -7.85
N THR A 339 -8.34 -30.70 -8.78
CA THR A 339 -8.82 -30.62 -10.17
C THR A 339 -8.68 -31.97 -10.88
N GLU A 340 -7.55 -32.66 -10.72
CA GLU A 340 -7.34 -33.98 -11.33
C GLU A 340 -8.26 -35.06 -10.75
N VAL A 341 -8.52 -35.05 -9.43
CA VAL A 341 -9.50 -35.94 -8.80
C VAL A 341 -10.92 -35.64 -9.31
N GLY A 342 -11.26 -34.36 -9.53
CA GLY A 342 -12.53 -33.96 -10.14
C GLY A 342 -12.69 -34.47 -11.59
N ARG A 343 -11.62 -34.41 -12.39
CA ARG A 343 -11.57 -34.97 -13.75
C ARG A 343 -11.72 -36.49 -13.74
N LEU A 344 -11.07 -37.18 -12.82
CA LEU A 344 -11.20 -38.64 -12.68
C LEU A 344 -12.61 -39.06 -12.21
N ASP A 345 -13.28 -38.29 -11.34
CA ASP A 345 -14.67 -38.58 -10.92
C ASP A 345 -15.65 -38.53 -12.09
N SER A 346 -15.51 -37.53 -12.98
CA SER A 346 -16.38 -37.41 -14.16
C SER A 346 -16.16 -38.57 -15.14
N GLU A 347 -14.90 -38.94 -15.41
CA GLU A 347 -14.58 -40.10 -16.26
C GLU A 347 -15.08 -41.43 -15.66
N VAL A 348 -14.96 -41.61 -14.34
CA VAL A 348 -15.47 -42.81 -13.64
C VAL A 348 -16.99 -42.91 -13.78
N LYS A 349 -17.71 -41.79 -13.64
CA LYS A 349 -19.17 -41.73 -13.83
C LYS A 349 -19.57 -42.07 -15.27
N GLU A 350 -18.89 -41.49 -16.25
CA GLU A 350 -19.16 -41.75 -17.67
C GLU A 350 -18.90 -43.23 -18.03
N LYS A 351 -17.77 -43.80 -17.60
CA LYS A 351 -17.44 -45.21 -17.84
C LYS A 351 -18.42 -46.16 -17.14
N LYS A 352 -18.88 -45.81 -15.93
CA LYS A 352 -19.92 -46.57 -15.23
C LYS A 352 -21.25 -46.58 -16.01
N GLN A 353 -21.64 -45.44 -16.58
CA GLN A 353 -22.85 -45.35 -17.40
C GLN A 353 -22.73 -46.20 -18.67
N LYS A 354 -21.59 -46.13 -19.39
CA LYS A 354 -21.30 -46.96 -20.57
C LYS A 354 -21.33 -48.47 -20.24
N LEU A 355 -20.82 -48.85 -19.07
CA LEU A 355 -20.84 -50.23 -18.59
C LEU A 355 -22.26 -50.74 -18.32
N GLU A 356 -23.12 -49.94 -17.69
CA GLU A 356 -24.52 -50.31 -17.46
C GLU A 356 -25.31 -50.36 -18.79
N GLN A 357 -25.00 -49.49 -19.74
CA GLN A 357 -25.60 -49.54 -21.08
C GLN A 357 -25.23 -50.85 -21.81
N THR A 358 -23.94 -51.21 -21.89
CA THR A 358 -23.51 -52.46 -22.53
C THR A 358 -24.04 -53.72 -21.81
N LYS A 359 -24.18 -53.66 -20.48
CA LYS A 359 -24.85 -54.72 -19.71
C LYS A 359 -26.31 -54.87 -20.09
N SER A 360 -27.04 -53.76 -20.26
CA SER A 360 -28.44 -53.78 -20.68
C SER A 360 -28.61 -54.37 -22.09
N GLU A 361 -27.72 -54.03 -23.02
CA GLU A 361 -27.68 -54.60 -24.38
C GLU A 361 -27.41 -56.10 -24.36
N LEU A 362 -26.45 -56.55 -23.54
CA LEU A 362 -26.15 -57.96 -23.37
C LEU A 362 -27.37 -58.74 -22.84
N ILE A 363 -28.08 -58.20 -21.84
CA ILE A 363 -29.30 -58.81 -21.30
C ILE A 363 -30.40 -58.86 -22.36
N SER A 364 -30.53 -57.83 -23.21
CA SER A 364 -31.51 -57.83 -24.31
C SER A 364 -31.23 -58.95 -25.31
N ILE A 365 -29.99 -59.09 -25.77
CA ILE A 365 -29.60 -60.16 -26.68
C ILE A 365 -29.80 -61.54 -26.04
N GLU A 366 -29.48 -61.71 -24.75
CA GLU A 366 -29.73 -62.96 -24.04
C GLU A 366 -31.21 -63.33 -23.98
N ARG A 367 -32.09 -62.34 -23.79
CA ARG A 367 -33.55 -62.54 -23.84
C ARG A 367 -34.01 -62.92 -25.25
N GLU A 368 -33.51 -62.25 -26.29
CA GLU A 368 -33.85 -62.58 -27.68
C GLU A 368 -33.42 -64.00 -28.06
N ILE A 369 -32.18 -64.38 -27.71
CA ILE A 369 -31.68 -65.74 -27.90
C ILE A 369 -32.57 -66.75 -27.16
N PHE A 370 -32.98 -66.44 -25.93
CA PHE A 370 -33.86 -67.32 -25.16
C PHE A 370 -35.24 -67.48 -25.81
N ILE A 371 -35.86 -66.40 -26.28
CA ILE A 371 -37.14 -66.42 -26.99
C ILE A 371 -37.04 -67.26 -28.27
N ILE A 372 -35.99 -67.06 -29.06
CA ILE A 372 -35.78 -67.80 -30.31
C ILE A 372 -35.50 -69.28 -30.04
N LYS A 373 -34.66 -69.60 -29.04
CA LYS A 373 -34.41 -71.01 -28.64
C LYS A 373 -35.68 -71.70 -28.18
N LYS A 374 -36.50 -71.03 -27.36
CA LYS A 374 -37.80 -71.55 -26.91
C LYS A 374 -38.77 -71.76 -28.09
N GLY A 375 -38.86 -70.80 -29.00
CA GLY A 375 -39.70 -70.91 -30.20
C GLY A 375 -39.23 -71.98 -31.19
N LEU A 376 -37.93 -72.27 -31.26
CA LEU A 376 -37.36 -73.37 -32.05
C LEU A 376 -37.62 -74.74 -31.40
N GLN A 377 -37.62 -74.81 -30.06
CA GLN A 377 -37.92 -76.01 -29.29
C GLN A 377 -39.40 -76.40 -29.39
N GLU A 378 -40.31 -75.43 -29.34
CA GLU A 378 -41.76 -75.62 -29.53
C GLU A 378 -42.12 -76.06 -30.97
N LYS A 379 -41.28 -75.72 -31.96
CA LYS A 379 -41.44 -76.12 -33.38
C LYS A 379 -40.79 -77.48 -33.73
N GLY A 380 -40.21 -78.20 -32.77
CA GLY A 380 -39.59 -79.51 -33.01
C GLY A 380 -38.32 -79.47 -33.87
N SER A 381 -37.67 -78.31 -34.01
CA SER A 381 -36.49 -78.13 -34.89
C SER A 381 -35.14 -78.27 -34.18
N PHE A 382 -35.12 -78.71 -32.91
CA PHE A 382 -33.90 -79.11 -32.21
C PHE A 382 -33.65 -80.60 -32.40
N ALA A 383 -33.08 -80.98 -33.54
CA ALA A 383 -32.34 -82.23 -33.66
C ALA A 383 -30.87 -81.93 -33.33
N HIS A 384 -30.27 -82.79 -32.50
CA HIS A 384 -28.93 -82.67 -31.93
C HIS A 384 -27.81 -82.38 -32.92
#